data_AF-A0A937QZK1-F1
#
_entry.id   AF-A0A937QZK1-F1
#
_cell.length_a   1.000
_cell.length_b   1.000
_cell.length_c   1.000
_cell.angle_alpha   90.00
_cell.angle_beta   90.00
_cell.angle_gamma   90.00
#
_symmetry.space_group_name_H-M   'P 1'
#
loop_
_entity.id
_entity.type
_entity.pdbx_description
1 polymer ?
#
loop_
_entity_poly.entity_id
_entity_poly.type
_entity_poly.pdbx_seq_one_letter_code
_entity_poly.pdbx_strand_id
1 'polypeptide(L)'
;MINSSADENFPFISANGLLLFFSEDYGGPYRPGGFGDIDMWVTTRASVNDPWKTPLNLGPIVNSASLDAAPQISPDGSMLYFSSERPGGFGGFWGDIYQARVIPIVDLNADGFVDSADMCIMVDHWGENCPLCDIGPMPWGDGVVDVQDLIVLAEHLFEHFPLVESEEINVDEKDDDSQIELEQGQILVVTLESNPTTGYRWQHAENQQSVLEQMGEAEFKPFETGEPPLVGAGGWEIFRFKAIGAGQVTLQLVYHRPWEEGVEPLKTFSLRVIAP
;
A
#
# COMPACT_ATOMS: atom_id res chain seq x y z
N MET A 1 -6.26 -0.05 25.43
CA MET A 1 -7.54 0.29 26.10
C MET A 1 -8.36 1.12 25.13
N ILE A 2 -9.69 1.03 25.18
CA ILE A 2 -10.55 1.95 24.43
C ILE A 2 -10.29 3.35 24.95
N ASN A 3 -10.60 3.65 26.20
CA ASN A 3 -10.43 5.01 26.72
C ASN A 3 -8.97 5.47 26.64
N SER A 4 -8.78 6.73 26.25
CA SER A 4 -7.47 7.34 26.16
C SER A 4 -7.45 8.73 26.83
N SER A 5 -6.38 9.50 26.59
CA SER A 5 -6.35 10.92 26.94
C SER A 5 -7.16 11.78 25.97
N ALA A 6 -7.46 11.26 24.78
CA ALA A 6 -8.37 11.85 23.81
C ALA A 6 -9.83 11.60 24.23
N ASP A 7 -10.73 12.40 23.67
CA ASP A 7 -12.16 12.17 23.82
C ASP A 7 -12.62 11.14 22.77
N GLU A 8 -13.39 10.15 23.21
CA GLU A 8 -14.00 9.13 22.33
C GLU A 8 -15.49 9.38 22.17
N ASN A 9 -15.92 9.75 20.97
CA ASN A 9 -17.29 10.09 20.63
C ASN A 9 -17.86 9.19 19.53
N PHE A 10 -19.18 9.29 19.35
CA PHE A 10 -19.95 8.59 18.31
C PHE A 10 -19.69 7.07 18.24
N PRO A 11 -19.78 6.33 19.36
CA PRO A 11 -19.53 4.90 19.34
C PRO A 11 -20.59 4.17 18.51
N PHE A 12 -20.13 3.26 17.66
CA PHE A 12 -20.96 2.34 16.90
C PHE A 12 -20.46 0.91 17.07
N ILE A 13 -21.32 0.01 17.52
CA ILE A 13 -21.02 -1.41 17.65
C ILE A 13 -21.65 -2.18 16.49
N SER A 14 -20.86 -3.05 15.86
CA SER A 14 -21.31 -3.98 14.83
C SER A 14 -22.39 -4.95 15.34
N ALA A 15 -23.18 -5.52 14.43
CA ALA A 15 -24.30 -6.40 14.76
C ALA A 15 -23.87 -7.68 15.52
N ASN A 16 -22.70 -8.23 15.20
CA ASN A 16 -22.13 -9.38 15.91
C ASN A 16 -21.45 -8.99 17.25
N GLY A 17 -21.32 -7.68 17.50
CA GLY A 17 -20.71 -7.14 18.70
C GLY A 17 -19.18 -7.28 18.75
N LEU A 18 -18.51 -7.63 17.67
CA LEU A 18 -17.06 -7.92 17.65
C LEU A 18 -16.21 -6.74 17.16
N LEU A 19 -16.82 -5.78 16.45
CA LEU A 19 -16.24 -4.48 16.13
C LEU A 19 -16.90 -3.35 16.91
N LEU A 20 -16.08 -2.42 17.37
CA LEU A 20 -16.48 -1.12 17.87
C LEU A 20 -15.75 -0.05 17.07
N PHE A 21 -16.52 0.79 16.39
CA PHE A 21 -16.07 2.02 15.77
C PHE A 21 -16.35 3.20 16.69
N PHE A 22 -15.52 4.23 16.59
CA PHE A 22 -15.72 5.52 17.25
C PHE A 22 -14.91 6.57 16.50
N SER A 23 -15.14 7.84 16.81
CA SER A 23 -14.27 8.92 16.37
C SER A 23 -13.81 9.75 17.55
N GLU A 24 -12.82 10.59 17.32
CA GLU A 24 -12.34 11.52 18.35
C GLU A 24 -13.29 12.72 18.49
N ASP A 25 -13.05 13.60 19.47
CA ASP A 25 -13.78 14.87 19.58
C ASP A 25 -13.05 16.03 18.90
N TYR A 26 -13.84 17.03 18.52
CA TYR A 26 -13.35 18.25 17.90
C TYR A 26 -12.55 19.09 18.89
N GLY A 27 -11.36 19.55 18.46
CA GLY A 27 -10.52 20.45 19.26
C GLY A 27 -9.54 19.74 20.20
N GLY A 28 -9.51 18.41 20.16
CA GLY A 28 -8.50 17.57 20.80
C GLY A 28 -8.59 17.49 22.34
N PRO A 29 -7.67 16.74 22.96
CA PRO A 29 -6.49 16.11 22.36
C PRO A 29 -6.84 14.91 21.47
N TYR A 30 -6.02 14.66 20.44
CA TYR A 30 -6.16 13.54 19.50
C TYR A 30 -5.26 12.36 19.90
N ARG A 31 -5.59 11.15 19.47
CA ARG A 31 -4.75 9.97 19.67
C ARG A 31 -3.53 10.03 18.75
N PRO A 32 -2.39 9.48 19.19
CA PRO A 32 -1.24 9.29 18.31
C PRO A 32 -1.56 8.38 17.12
N GLY A 33 -1.09 8.74 15.93
CA GLY A 33 -1.28 7.96 14.71
C GLY A 33 -2.50 8.37 13.87
N GLY A 34 -3.05 9.55 14.12
CA GLY A 34 -4.09 10.16 13.32
C GLY A 34 -3.61 10.80 12.01
N PHE A 35 -4.54 11.06 11.10
CA PHE A 35 -4.34 11.57 9.74
C PHE A 35 -5.02 12.93 9.49
N GLY A 36 -5.21 13.76 10.50
CA GLY A 36 -5.78 15.09 10.29
C GLY A 36 -6.30 15.74 11.55
N ASP A 37 -7.53 16.27 11.44
CA ASP A 37 -8.33 16.70 12.58
C ASP A 37 -8.90 15.44 13.27
N ILE A 38 -10.20 15.38 13.53
CA ILE A 38 -10.83 14.17 14.07
C ILE A 38 -10.68 13.00 13.11
N ASP A 39 -10.24 11.86 13.64
CA ASP A 39 -10.21 10.59 12.93
C ASP A 39 -11.22 9.56 13.44
N MET A 40 -11.53 8.62 12.57
CA MET A 40 -12.27 7.40 12.88
C MET A 40 -11.34 6.23 13.21
N TRP A 41 -11.74 5.46 14.20
CA TRP A 41 -10.98 4.36 14.76
C TRP A 41 -11.87 3.11 14.87
N VAL A 42 -11.24 1.94 14.80
CA VAL A 42 -11.89 0.64 15.01
C VAL A 42 -11.12 -0.19 16.02
N THR A 43 -11.83 -0.93 16.86
CA THR A 43 -11.22 -1.97 17.70
C THR A 43 -12.02 -3.26 17.61
N THR A 44 -11.33 -4.38 17.81
CA THR A 44 -11.90 -5.73 17.72
C THR A 44 -11.79 -6.46 19.05
N ARG A 45 -12.61 -7.50 19.22
CA ARG A 45 -12.50 -8.48 20.31
C ARG A 45 -12.88 -9.86 19.80
N ALA A 46 -12.31 -10.90 20.42
CA ALA A 46 -12.51 -12.28 19.98
C ALA A 46 -13.91 -12.81 20.29
N SER A 47 -14.53 -12.33 21.38
CA SER A 47 -15.92 -12.64 21.71
C SER A 47 -16.58 -11.47 22.44
N VAL A 48 -17.90 -11.52 22.58
CA VAL A 48 -18.67 -10.49 23.29
C VAL A 48 -18.31 -10.30 24.77
N ASN A 49 -17.58 -11.26 25.35
CA ASN A 49 -17.11 -11.23 26.73
C ASN A 49 -15.63 -10.87 26.86
N ASP A 50 -14.90 -10.85 25.74
CA ASP A 50 -13.48 -10.53 25.75
C ASP A 50 -13.24 -9.01 25.79
N PRO A 51 -12.12 -8.57 26.35
CA PRO A 51 -11.72 -7.18 26.30
C PRO A 51 -11.46 -6.75 24.85
N TRP A 52 -11.75 -5.48 24.57
CA TRP A 52 -11.38 -4.84 23.31
C TRP A 52 -9.87 -4.73 23.17
N LYS A 53 -9.37 -4.97 21.96
CA LYS A 53 -7.97 -4.78 21.59
C LYS A 53 -7.63 -3.28 21.50
N THR A 54 -6.36 -2.99 21.23
CA THR A 54 -5.93 -1.61 20.95
C THR A 54 -6.62 -1.11 19.68
N PRO A 55 -7.27 0.08 19.71
CA PRO A 55 -7.87 0.65 18.51
C PRO A 55 -6.85 0.93 17.42
N LEU A 56 -7.26 0.72 16.17
CA LEU A 56 -6.53 1.01 14.95
C LEU A 56 -7.22 2.17 14.23
N ASN A 57 -6.43 3.08 13.68
CA ASN A 57 -6.92 4.14 12.82
C ASN A 57 -7.38 3.52 11.48
N LEU A 58 -8.45 4.05 10.86
CA LEU A 58 -8.95 3.54 9.57
C LEU A 58 -8.06 3.88 8.36
N GLY A 59 -6.96 4.61 8.58
CA GLY A 59 -5.92 4.90 7.59
C GLY A 59 -6.32 6.03 6.62
N PRO A 60 -5.36 6.51 5.81
CA PRO A 60 -5.52 7.71 4.97
C PRO A 60 -6.40 7.50 3.74
N ILE A 61 -6.85 6.27 3.48
CA ILE A 61 -7.85 5.97 2.45
C ILE A 61 -9.25 6.36 2.92
N VAL A 62 -9.54 6.16 4.22
CA VAL A 62 -10.86 6.38 4.82
C VAL A 62 -10.90 7.65 5.67
N ASN A 63 -9.85 7.91 6.45
CA ASN A 63 -9.61 9.19 7.10
C ASN A 63 -8.88 10.13 6.13
N SER A 64 -8.92 11.42 6.40
CA SER A 64 -8.28 12.45 5.61
C SER A 64 -7.74 13.57 6.48
N ALA A 65 -7.05 14.52 5.86
CA ALA A 65 -6.57 15.72 6.55
C ALA A 65 -7.70 16.60 7.15
N SER A 66 -8.95 16.35 6.78
CA SER A 66 -10.15 17.02 7.30
C SER A 66 -10.75 16.23 8.47
N LEU A 67 -11.77 16.80 9.12
CA LEU A 67 -12.58 16.08 10.10
C LEU A 67 -13.30 14.91 9.44
N ASP A 68 -13.16 13.71 10.01
CA ASP A 68 -13.88 12.49 9.65
C ASP A 68 -14.46 11.84 10.92
N ALA A 69 -15.79 11.70 10.98
CA ALA A 69 -16.47 11.35 12.23
C ALA A 69 -17.72 10.50 12.05
N ALA A 70 -18.22 9.98 13.18
CA ALA A 70 -19.46 9.22 13.28
C ALA A 70 -19.55 8.01 12.32
N PRO A 71 -18.57 7.10 12.33
CA PRO A 71 -18.57 5.89 11.49
C PRO A 71 -19.75 4.98 11.79
N GLN A 72 -20.42 4.50 10.74
CA GLN A 72 -21.50 3.51 10.80
C GLN A 72 -21.31 2.47 9.70
N ILE A 73 -21.39 1.19 10.05
CA ILE A 73 -21.29 0.12 9.04
C ILE A 73 -22.67 -0.39 8.63
N SER A 74 -22.82 -0.72 7.35
CA SER A 74 -24.03 -1.35 6.84
C SER A 74 -24.25 -2.73 7.46
N PRO A 75 -25.51 -3.22 7.55
CA PRO A 75 -25.82 -4.51 8.16
C PRO A 75 -25.09 -5.71 7.54
N ASP A 76 -24.74 -5.63 6.26
CA ASP A 76 -24.00 -6.61 5.48
C ASP A 76 -22.48 -6.39 5.52
N GLY A 77 -22.00 -5.38 6.26
CA GLY A 77 -20.57 -5.09 6.39
C GLY A 77 -19.90 -4.49 5.15
N SER A 78 -20.62 -4.29 4.05
CA SER A 78 -20.05 -3.92 2.75
C SER A 78 -19.79 -2.42 2.58
N MET A 79 -20.42 -1.56 3.39
CA MET A 79 -20.35 -0.11 3.29
C MET A 79 -20.14 0.54 4.65
N LEU A 80 -19.18 1.46 4.72
CA LEU A 80 -19.02 2.40 5.82
C LEU A 80 -19.65 3.73 5.42
N TYR A 81 -20.49 4.29 6.29
CA TYR A 81 -21.06 5.63 6.19
C TYR A 81 -20.49 6.50 7.29
N PHE A 82 -20.19 7.76 6.99
CA PHE A 82 -19.58 8.66 7.95
C PHE A 82 -19.75 10.12 7.54
N SER A 83 -19.49 11.04 8.47
CA SER A 83 -19.47 12.48 8.23
C SER A 83 -18.07 12.97 7.91
N SER A 84 -17.92 13.87 6.95
CA SER A 84 -16.62 14.42 6.56
C SER A 84 -16.69 15.88 6.11
N GLU A 85 -15.71 16.68 6.51
CA GLU A 85 -15.53 18.08 6.08
C GLU A 85 -14.56 18.24 4.88
N ARG A 86 -14.38 17.17 4.10
CA ARG A 86 -13.54 17.23 2.90
C ARG A 86 -13.98 18.33 1.94
N PRO A 87 -13.04 18.99 1.23
CA PRO A 87 -13.37 20.02 0.26
C PRO A 87 -14.33 19.55 -0.83
N GLY A 88 -15.24 20.44 -1.23
CA GLY A 88 -16.23 20.16 -2.28
C GLY A 88 -17.58 19.68 -1.77
N GLY A 89 -17.74 19.52 -0.45
CA GLY A 89 -19.01 19.30 0.22
C GLY A 89 -19.97 20.50 0.21
N PHE A 90 -21.23 20.25 0.55
CA PHE A 90 -22.29 21.25 0.74
C PHE A 90 -22.55 21.58 2.23
N GLY A 91 -22.05 20.73 3.14
CA GLY A 91 -22.23 20.84 4.58
C GLY A 91 -21.48 22.01 5.20
N GLY A 92 -21.97 22.44 6.36
CA GLY A 92 -21.27 23.39 7.23
C GLY A 92 -20.39 22.66 8.24
N PHE A 93 -20.42 23.10 9.49
CA PHE A 93 -19.82 22.35 10.60
C PHE A 93 -20.39 20.92 10.66
N TRP A 94 -19.51 19.93 10.82
CA TRP A 94 -19.77 18.48 10.78
C TRP A 94 -19.96 17.89 9.38
N GLY A 95 -19.76 18.69 8.33
CA GLY A 95 -19.58 18.22 6.97
C GLY A 95 -20.81 17.58 6.32
N ASP A 96 -20.56 16.75 5.31
CA ASP A 96 -21.56 15.96 4.59
C ASP A 96 -21.46 14.47 4.92
N ILE A 97 -22.44 13.69 4.47
CA ILE A 97 -22.41 12.24 4.55
C ILE A 97 -21.64 11.66 3.37
N TYR A 98 -20.61 10.88 3.69
CA TYR A 98 -19.79 10.11 2.76
C TYR A 98 -20.00 8.62 2.97
N GLN A 99 -19.59 7.84 1.97
CA GLN A 99 -19.56 6.39 2.07
C GLN A 99 -18.26 5.84 1.47
N ALA A 100 -17.77 4.73 2.04
CA ALA A 100 -16.63 3.97 1.54
C ALA A 100 -16.99 2.48 1.52
N ARG A 101 -16.55 1.77 0.47
CA ARG A 101 -16.70 0.31 0.41
C ARG A 101 -15.70 -0.35 1.35
N VAL A 102 -16.15 -1.37 2.06
CA VAL A 102 -15.26 -2.27 2.80
C VAL A 102 -14.92 -3.41 1.85
N ILE A 103 -13.65 -3.50 1.47
CA ILE A 103 -13.16 -4.51 0.53
C ILE A 103 -12.47 -5.61 1.36
N PRO A 104 -12.96 -6.86 1.36
CA PRO A 104 -12.26 -7.96 2.00
C PRO A 104 -10.92 -8.20 1.30
N ILE A 105 -9.88 -8.54 2.07
CA ILE A 105 -8.58 -8.92 1.53
C ILE A 105 -8.71 -10.37 1.06
N VAL A 106 -8.93 -10.54 -0.25
CA VAL A 106 -9.21 -11.85 -0.87
C VAL A 106 -8.02 -12.40 -1.67
N ASP A 107 -7.09 -11.54 -2.06
CA ASP A 107 -5.76 -11.91 -2.56
C ASP A 107 -4.86 -12.11 -1.33
N LEU A 108 -4.83 -13.35 -0.83
CA LEU A 108 -4.19 -13.73 0.43
C LEU A 108 -2.68 -13.87 0.29
N ASN A 109 -2.19 -14.14 -0.92
CA ASN A 109 -0.76 -14.24 -1.21
C ASN A 109 -0.16 -12.93 -1.77
N ALA A 110 -1.01 -11.93 -2.04
CA ALA A 110 -0.66 -10.62 -2.59
C ALA A 110 0.02 -10.67 -3.96
N ASP A 111 -0.38 -11.61 -4.83
CA ASP A 111 0.14 -11.74 -6.19
C ASP A 111 -0.66 -10.96 -7.25
N GLY A 112 -1.75 -10.31 -6.82
CA GLY A 112 -2.66 -9.53 -7.65
C GLY A 112 -3.82 -10.34 -8.23
N PHE A 113 -3.91 -11.64 -7.96
CA PHE A 113 -4.97 -12.50 -8.47
C PHE A 113 -5.62 -13.28 -7.34
N VAL A 114 -6.95 -13.36 -7.36
CA VAL A 114 -7.67 -14.29 -6.47
C VAL A 114 -7.83 -15.63 -7.19
N ASP A 115 -7.04 -16.61 -6.80
CA ASP A 115 -6.98 -17.90 -7.47
C ASP A 115 -6.85 -19.11 -6.52
N SER A 116 -6.39 -20.25 -7.08
CA SER A 116 -6.23 -21.48 -6.32
C SER A 116 -5.15 -21.41 -5.23
N ALA A 117 -4.17 -20.51 -5.35
CA ALA A 117 -3.15 -20.28 -4.34
C ALA A 117 -3.76 -19.67 -3.07
N ASP A 118 -4.68 -18.71 -3.20
CA ASP A 118 -5.41 -18.14 -2.06
C ASP A 118 -6.30 -19.19 -1.40
N MET A 119 -6.96 -20.02 -2.20
CA MET A 119 -7.72 -21.15 -1.66
C MET A 119 -6.84 -22.13 -0.89
N CYS A 120 -5.60 -22.36 -1.32
CA CYS A 120 -4.66 -23.22 -0.57
C CYS A 120 -4.33 -22.61 0.79
N ILE A 121 -4.06 -21.30 0.86
CA ILE A 121 -3.81 -20.60 2.12
C ILE A 121 -5.00 -20.78 3.08
N MET A 122 -6.22 -20.62 2.59
CA MET A 122 -7.42 -20.78 3.41
C MET A 122 -7.59 -22.22 3.92
N VAL A 123 -7.35 -23.22 3.07
CA VAL A 123 -7.42 -24.64 3.46
C VAL A 123 -6.33 -25.01 4.47
N ASP A 124 -5.13 -24.44 4.34
CA ASP A 124 -4.01 -24.70 5.24
C ASP A 124 -4.27 -24.18 6.67
N HIS A 125 -5.12 -23.16 6.80
CA HIS A 125 -5.51 -22.54 8.08
C HIS A 125 -6.93 -22.93 8.53
N TRP A 126 -7.54 -23.96 7.95
CA TRP A 126 -8.92 -24.33 8.23
C TRP A 126 -9.16 -24.64 9.72
N GLY A 127 -10.14 -23.95 10.32
CA GLY A 127 -10.48 -24.06 11.73
C GLY A 127 -9.57 -23.25 12.67
N GLU A 128 -8.63 -22.47 12.15
CA GLU A 128 -7.76 -21.60 12.93
C GLU A 128 -8.31 -20.18 13.02
N ASN A 129 -7.87 -19.42 14.04
CA ASN A 129 -8.07 -17.97 14.07
C ASN A 129 -6.90 -17.32 13.29
N CYS A 130 -7.07 -17.23 11.98
CA CYS A 130 -6.09 -16.67 11.04
C CYS A 130 -6.62 -15.33 10.53
N PRO A 131 -6.23 -14.17 11.11
CA PRO A 131 -6.73 -12.87 10.66
C PRO A 131 -6.44 -12.53 9.19
N LEU A 132 -5.52 -13.26 8.55
CA LEU A 132 -5.24 -13.13 7.13
C LEU A 132 -6.38 -13.74 6.28
N CYS A 133 -6.96 -14.85 6.74
CA CYS A 133 -7.84 -15.70 5.96
C CYS A 133 -9.24 -15.90 6.58
N ASP A 134 -9.46 -15.36 7.78
CA ASP A 134 -10.75 -15.18 8.46
C ASP A 134 -11.36 -13.85 7.97
N ILE A 135 -12.05 -13.93 6.84
CA ILE A 135 -12.55 -12.81 6.01
C ILE A 135 -14.07 -12.84 5.83
N GLY A 136 -14.76 -13.79 6.46
CA GLY A 136 -16.19 -14.04 6.35
C GLY A 136 -16.85 -14.29 7.71
N PRO A 137 -18.20 -14.23 7.77
CA PRO A 137 -19.11 -13.75 6.74
C PRO A 137 -19.03 -12.23 6.52
N MET A 138 -18.30 -11.52 7.37
CA MET A 138 -18.02 -10.09 7.22
C MET A 138 -16.53 -9.90 6.90
N PRO A 139 -16.11 -8.79 6.24
CA PRO A 139 -14.72 -8.58 5.83
C PRO A 139 -13.63 -8.63 6.92
N TRP A 140 -14.02 -8.70 8.19
CA TRP A 140 -13.14 -8.77 9.37
C TRP A 140 -13.17 -10.12 10.08
N GLY A 141 -13.83 -11.11 9.51
CA GLY A 141 -13.91 -12.46 10.06
C GLY A 141 -14.87 -12.62 11.24
N ASP A 142 -15.04 -13.86 11.67
CA ASP A 142 -15.77 -14.24 12.89
C ASP A 142 -14.91 -14.95 13.94
N GLY A 143 -13.61 -15.06 13.69
CA GLY A 143 -12.61 -15.61 14.60
C GLY A 143 -12.20 -17.04 14.25
N VAL A 144 -12.71 -17.62 13.16
CA VAL A 144 -12.35 -18.96 12.70
C VAL A 144 -12.43 -19.04 11.17
N VAL A 145 -11.42 -19.64 10.55
CA VAL A 145 -11.46 -19.94 9.12
C VAL A 145 -12.37 -21.13 8.86
N ASP A 146 -13.47 -20.91 8.18
CA ASP A 146 -14.44 -21.92 7.82
C ASP A 146 -15.11 -21.66 6.46
N VAL A 147 -16.31 -22.23 6.26
CA VAL A 147 -17.03 -22.14 4.98
C VAL A 147 -17.57 -20.74 4.71
N GLN A 148 -17.73 -19.90 5.73
CA GLN A 148 -18.12 -18.50 5.58
C GLN A 148 -17.01 -17.72 4.86
N ASP A 149 -15.75 -17.93 5.23
CA ASP A 149 -14.59 -17.31 4.55
C ASP A 149 -14.44 -17.80 3.13
N LEU A 150 -14.63 -19.11 2.92
CA LEU A 150 -14.55 -19.69 1.59
C LEU A 150 -15.64 -19.13 0.65
N ILE A 151 -16.83 -18.82 1.18
CA ILE A 151 -17.88 -18.15 0.40
C ILE A 151 -17.41 -16.76 -0.03
N VAL A 152 -16.85 -15.97 0.89
CA VAL A 152 -16.32 -14.62 0.56
C VAL A 152 -15.21 -14.73 -0.49
N LEU A 153 -14.22 -15.60 -0.29
CA LEU A 153 -13.15 -15.81 -1.27
C LEU A 153 -13.70 -16.23 -2.64
N ALA A 154 -14.69 -17.13 -2.67
CA ALA A 154 -15.28 -17.64 -3.91
C ALA A 154 -16.09 -16.59 -4.68
N GLU A 155 -16.66 -15.58 -4.01
CA GLU A 155 -17.34 -14.45 -4.66
C GLU A 155 -16.37 -13.57 -5.46
N HIS A 156 -15.09 -13.59 -5.09
CA HIS A 156 -14.02 -12.82 -5.73
C HIS A 156 -13.08 -13.67 -6.59
N LEU A 157 -13.36 -14.96 -6.78
CA LEU A 157 -12.48 -15.83 -7.56
C LEU A 157 -12.33 -15.32 -9.01
N PHE A 158 -11.09 -15.31 -9.50
CA PHE A 158 -10.67 -14.74 -10.79
C PHE A 158 -10.72 -13.21 -10.87
N GLU A 159 -10.99 -12.51 -9.78
CA GLU A 159 -10.75 -11.07 -9.75
C GLU A 159 -9.26 -10.78 -9.79
N HIS A 160 -8.90 -9.75 -10.57
CA HIS A 160 -7.57 -9.21 -10.62
C HIS A 160 -7.60 -7.90 -9.85
N PHE A 161 -6.94 -7.89 -8.70
CA PHE A 161 -6.65 -6.65 -8.00
C PHE A 161 -5.33 -6.18 -8.58
N PRO A 162 -5.31 -5.06 -9.33
CA PRO A 162 -4.03 -4.46 -9.66
C PRO A 162 -3.33 -4.26 -8.32
N LEU A 163 -2.14 -4.85 -8.17
CA LEU A 163 -1.27 -4.59 -7.03
C LEU A 163 -1.37 -3.09 -6.80
N VAL A 164 -1.79 -2.68 -5.59
CA VAL A 164 -1.82 -1.25 -5.22
C VAL A 164 -0.52 -0.71 -5.77
N GLU A 165 -0.61 0.21 -6.75
CA GLU A 165 0.58 0.84 -7.31
C GLU A 165 1.25 1.46 -6.10
N SER A 166 2.22 0.74 -5.53
CA SER A 166 2.97 1.20 -4.39
C SER A 166 3.55 2.52 -4.87
N GLU A 167 3.24 3.64 -4.21
CA GLU A 167 3.55 4.97 -4.72
C GLU A 167 4.94 4.95 -5.34
N GLU A 168 4.99 5.00 -6.67
CA GLU A 168 6.24 4.81 -7.38
C GLU A 168 7.09 6.04 -7.09
N ILE A 169 8.16 5.86 -6.33
CA ILE A 169 9.12 6.94 -6.13
C ILE A 169 9.96 7.01 -7.40
N ASN A 170 9.65 8.00 -8.22
CA ASN A 170 10.32 8.23 -9.48
C ASN A 170 11.55 9.13 -9.25
N VAL A 171 12.72 8.67 -9.69
CA VAL A 171 13.96 9.44 -9.67
C VAL A 171 14.59 9.47 -11.07
N ASP A 172 15.31 10.55 -11.36
CA ASP A 172 16.01 10.74 -12.62
C ASP A 172 17.47 11.20 -12.41
N GLU A 173 18.16 11.56 -13.50
CA GLU A 173 19.56 12.04 -13.43
C GLU A 173 19.76 13.25 -12.50
N LYS A 174 18.71 14.01 -12.13
CA LYS A 174 18.79 15.15 -11.19
C LYS A 174 18.92 14.70 -9.73
N ASP A 175 18.55 13.47 -9.43
CA ASP A 175 18.58 12.88 -8.09
C ASP A 175 19.90 12.14 -7.81
N ASP A 176 20.89 12.26 -8.71
CA ASP A 176 22.22 11.68 -8.52
C ASP A 176 22.90 12.21 -7.25
N ASP A 177 23.55 11.31 -6.52
CA ASP A 177 24.14 11.51 -5.19
C ASP A 177 23.16 11.99 -4.09
N SER A 178 21.85 11.87 -4.32
CA SER A 178 20.83 12.21 -3.33
C SER A 178 20.49 11.04 -2.39
N GLN A 179 19.52 11.28 -1.51
CA GLN A 179 18.99 10.30 -0.56
C GLN A 179 17.46 10.27 -0.64
N ILE A 180 16.89 9.07 -0.59
CA ILE A 180 15.44 8.83 -0.47
C ILE A 180 15.13 7.86 0.67
N GLU A 181 13.91 7.97 1.18
CA GLU A 181 13.32 7.01 2.11
C GLU A 181 12.28 6.17 1.35
N LEU A 182 12.29 4.85 1.56
CA LEU A 182 11.33 3.90 0.98
C LEU A 182 10.72 3.04 2.09
N GLU A 183 9.41 2.99 2.17
CA GLU A 183 8.71 2.03 3.01
C GLU A 183 8.76 0.62 2.43
N GLN A 184 8.66 -0.41 3.27
CA GLN A 184 8.70 -1.79 2.83
C GLN A 184 7.57 -2.06 1.82
N GLY A 185 7.93 -2.59 0.65
CA GLY A 185 7.00 -2.85 -0.45
C GLY A 185 6.90 -1.71 -1.48
N GLN A 186 7.41 -0.51 -1.21
CA GLN A 186 7.44 0.58 -2.20
C GLN A 186 8.36 0.27 -3.38
N ILE A 187 7.98 0.81 -4.55
CA ILE A 187 8.72 0.69 -5.79
C ILE A 187 9.47 1.99 -6.08
N LEU A 188 10.80 1.89 -6.19
CA LEU A 188 11.67 2.92 -6.72
C LEU A 188 11.80 2.73 -8.24
N VAL A 189 11.51 3.78 -8.99
CA VAL A 189 11.64 3.82 -10.45
C VAL A 189 12.76 4.78 -10.83
N VAL A 190 13.85 4.24 -11.38
CA VAL A 190 15.01 5.04 -11.81
C VAL A 190 14.97 5.19 -13.32
N THR A 191 14.85 6.42 -13.81
CA THR A 191 14.76 6.73 -15.24
C THR A 191 16.00 7.49 -15.70
N LEU A 192 16.86 6.84 -16.50
CA LEU A 192 18.13 7.41 -16.96
C LEU A 192 18.16 7.53 -18.47
N GLU A 193 18.80 8.58 -18.99
CA GLU A 193 19.03 8.69 -20.44
C GLU A 193 19.94 7.56 -20.93
N SER A 194 19.54 6.91 -22.02
CA SER A 194 20.29 5.81 -22.64
C SER A 194 20.15 5.84 -24.17
N ASN A 195 21.18 5.39 -24.87
CA ASN A 195 21.11 5.20 -26.32
C ASN A 195 21.65 3.80 -26.68
N PRO A 196 20.77 2.79 -26.78
CA PRO A 196 21.19 1.41 -27.02
C PRO A 196 21.88 1.22 -28.39
N THR A 197 21.70 2.15 -29.34
CA THR A 197 22.35 2.07 -30.65
C THR A 197 23.86 2.37 -30.62
N THR A 198 24.35 2.91 -29.50
CA THR A 198 25.78 3.20 -29.27
C THR A 198 26.54 2.04 -28.63
N GLY A 199 25.82 1.02 -28.20
CA GLY A 199 26.32 -0.13 -27.46
C GLY A 199 26.51 0.09 -25.96
N TYR A 200 26.35 1.32 -25.46
CA TYR A 200 26.31 1.60 -24.03
C TYR A 200 24.95 1.20 -23.45
N ARG A 201 24.96 0.73 -22.20
CA ARG A 201 23.76 0.45 -21.40
C ARG A 201 24.04 0.67 -19.92
N TRP A 202 23.00 0.92 -19.15
CA TRP A 202 23.10 0.98 -17.70
C TRP A 202 23.13 -0.44 -17.11
N GLN A 203 23.98 -0.65 -16.09
CA GLN A 203 24.09 -1.90 -15.34
C GLN A 203 24.35 -1.63 -13.86
N HIS A 204 23.96 -2.57 -13.00
CA HIS A 204 24.30 -2.53 -11.58
C HIS A 204 25.81 -2.69 -11.35
N ALA A 205 26.39 -1.82 -10.53
CA ALA A 205 27.79 -1.95 -10.11
C ALA A 205 27.97 -3.10 -9.10
N GLU A 206 27.04 -3.24 -8.14
CA GLU A 206 27.05 -4.29 -7.12
C GLU A 206 25.63 -4.75 -6.79
N ASN A 207 25.48 -6.03 -6.42
CA ASN A 207 24.20 -6.65 -6.10
C ASN A 207 24.03 -6.74 -4.57
N GLN A 208 23.22 -5.86 -3.98
CA GLN A 208 22.88 -5.89 -2.56
C GLN A 208 21.37 -6.10 -2.37
N GLN A 209 20.93 -7.34 -2.61
CA GLN A 209 19.53 -7.78 -2.59
C GLN A 209 18.89 -7.82 -1.20
N SER A 210 19.56 -7.40 -0.12
CA SER A 210 18.97 -7.46 1.22
C SER A 210 18.00 -6.31 1.52
N VAL A 211 18.05 -5.22 0.74
CA VAL A 211 17.23 -4.00 0.94
C VAL A 211 16.39 -3.69 -0.29
N LEU A 212 17.00 -3.79 -1.48
CA LEU A 212 16.33 -3.54 -2.76
C LEU A 212 16.44 -4.76 -3.68
N GLU A 213 15.33 -5.13 -4.30
CA GLU A 213 15.28 -6.17 -5.34
C GLU A 213 14.89 -5.56 -6.68
N GLN A 214 15.69 -5.78 -7.72
CA GLN A 214 15.33 -5.35 -9.07
C GLN A 214 14.16 -6.18 -9.61
N MET A 215 13.12 -5.51 -10.08
CA MET A 215 11.95 -6.11 -10.70
C MET A 215 12.18 -6.29 -12.20
N GLY A 216 12.66 -7.47 -12.59
CA GLY A 216 12.87 -7.82 -14.00
C GLY A 216 14.02 -7.07 -14.68
N GLU A 217 14.10 -7.16 -16.01
CA GLU A 217 15.08 -6.41 -16.80
C GLU A 217 14.68 -4.94 -16.95
N ALA A 218 15.66 -4.06 -17.17
CA ALA A 218 15.41 -2.64 -17.43
C ALA A 218 14.60 -2.45 -18.73
N GLU A 219 13.59 -1.59 -18.69
CA GLU A 219 12.76 -1.24 -19.84
C GLU A 219 13.41 -0.09 -20.62
N PHE A 220 13.34 -0.11 -21.95
CA PHE A 220 13.75 1.03 -22.78
C PHE A 220 12.54 1.70 -23.44
N LYS A 221 12.39 3.01 -23.23
CA LYS A 221 11.38 3.84 -23.90
C LYS A 221 12.04 4.92 -24.76
N PRO A 222 11.79 4.97 -26.08
CA PRO A 222 12.36 6.03 -26.92
C PRO A 222 11.83 7.41 -26.50
N PHE A 223 12.58 8.48 -26.79
CA PHE A 223 12.09 9.84 -26.54
C PHE A 223 10.80 10.13 -27.32
N GLU A 224 9.82 10.72 -26.65
CA GLU A 224 8.60 11.19 -27.30
C GLU A 224 8.88 12.49 -28.06
N THR A 225 8.97 12.40 -29.39
CA THR A 225 9.21 13.56 -30.27
C THR A 225 7.96 14.03 -31.01
N GLY A 226 6.79 13.40 -30.78
CA GLY A 226 5.57 13.65 -31.54
C GLY A 226 5.63 13.17 -33.01
N GLU A 227 6.74 12.57 -33.42
CA GLU A 227 7.00 11.98 -34.73
C GLU A 227 7.30 10.48 -34.59
N PRO A 228 7.24 9.67 -35.66
CA PRO A 228 7.65 8.27 -35.60
C PRO A 228 9.09 8.15 -35.05
N PRO A 229 9.36 7.19 -34.15
CA PRO A 229 10.68 7.06 -33.53
C PRO A 229 11.76 6.87 -34.61
N LEU A 230 12.72 7.79 -34.63
CA LEU A 230 13.83 7.76 -35.56
C LEU A 230 14.79 6.61 -35.22
N VAL A 231 15.21 5.86 -36.24
CA VAL A 231 16.25 4.82 -36.08
C VAL A 231 17.54 5.48 -35.59
N GLY A 232 18.08 5.03 -34.46
CA GLY A 232 19.28 5.60 -33.86
C GLY A 232 19.04 6.61 -32.73
N ALA A 233 17.79 7.02 -32.49
CA ALA A 233 17.46 7.94 -31.40
C ALA A 233 17.68 7.27 -30.03
N GLY A 234 18.13 8.08 -29.07
CA GLY A 234 18.18 7.68 -27.67
C GLY A 234 16.78 7.61 -27.06
N GLY A 235 16.75 7.33 -25.76
CA GLY A 235 15.56 7.26 -24.97
C GLY A 235 15.89 7.16 -23.48
N TRP A 236 14.94 6.60 -22.75
CA TRP A 236 15.00 6.36 -21.32
C TRP A 236 15.20 4.87 -21.06
N GLU A 237 16.16 4.54 -20.21
CA GLU A 237 16.31 3.21 -19.61
C GLU A 237 15.74 3.29 -18.19
N ILE A 238 14.78 2.42 -17.90
CA ILE A 238 13.92 2.47 -16.72
C ILE A 238 14.17 1.22 -15.89
N PHE A 239 14.63 1.41 -14.66
CA PHE A 239 14.82 0.36 -13.68
C PHE A 239 13.74 0.44 -12.61
N ARG A 240 13.28 -0.71 -12.12
CA ARG A 240 12.29 -0.81 -11.05
C ARG A 240 12.88 -1.63 -9.91
N PHE A 241 12.84 -1.09 -8.70
CA PHE A 241 13.33 -1.75 -7.49
C PHE A 241 12.25 -1.80 -6.43
N LYS A 242 12.02 -2.98 -5.86
CA LYS A 242 11.13 -3.15 -4.70
C LYS A 242 11.94 -3.09 -3.42
N ALA A 243 11.49 -2.31 -2.44
CA ALA A 243 12.03 -2.34 -1.09
C ALA A 243 11.59 -3.62 -0.37
N ILE A 244 12.52 -4.53 -0.07
CA ILE A 244 12.23 -5.87 0.48
C ILE A 244 12.72 -6.09 1.91
N GLY A 245 13.57 -5.20 2.43
CA GLY A 245 14.10 -5.30 3.79
C GLY A 245 14.52 -3.95 4.37
N ALA A 246 14.52 -3.85 5.69
CA ALA A 246 14.95 -2.66 6.41
C ALA A 246 16.48 -2.50 6.36
N GLY A 247 16.95 -1.26 6.27
CA GLY A 247 18.36 -0.92 6.25
C GLY A 247 18.71 0.23 5.31
N GLN A 248 20.00 0.49 5.19
CA GLN A 248 20.53 1.51 4.28
C GLN A 248 21.37 0.84 3.20
N VAL A 249 21.11 1.18 1.94
CA VAL A 249 21.86 0.71 0.78
C VAL A 249 22.21 1.88 -0.14
N THR A 250 23.31 1.75 -0.89
CA THR A 250 23.62 2.68 -2.00
C THR A 250 23.40 1.94 -3.31
N LEU A 251 22.37 2.36 -4.04
CA LEU A 251 22.12 1.89 -5.40
C LEU A 251 23.11 2.57 -6.33
N GLN A 252 23.93 1.79 -7.03
CA GLN A 252 24.86 2.29 -8.04
C GLN A 252 24.59 1.66 -9.41
N LEU A 253 24.32 2.51 -10.39
CA LEU A 253 24.20 2.15 -11.80
C LEU A 253 25.38 2.75 -12.58
N VAL A 254 25.93 1.99 -13.50
CA VAL A 254 27.06 2.38 -14.35
C VAL A 254 26.67 2.27 -15.82
N TYR A 255 27.00 3.30 -16.61
CA TYR A 255 26.72 3.35 -18.03
C TYR A 255 27.99 2.99 -18.81
N HIS A 256 28.06 1.78 -19.33
CA HIS A 256 29.25 1.27 -20.03
C HIS A 256 28.88 0.30 -21.15
N ARG A 257 29.88 -0.10 -21.93
CA ARG A 257 29.76 -1.20 -22.89
C ARG A 257 30.11 -2.51 -22.17
N PRO A 258 29.17 -3.47 -22.06
CA PRO A 258 29.39 -4.69 -21.27
C PRO A 258 30.55 -5.57 -21.76
N TRP A 259 30.97 -5.40 -23.01
CA TRP A 259 32.07 -6.16 -23.64
C TRP A 259 33.43 -5.46 -23.57
N GLU A 260 33.51 -4.24 -23.03
CA GLU A 260 34.77 -3.53 -22.83
C GLU A 260 35.30 -3.79 -21.41
N GLU A 261 36.37 -4.56 -21.29
CA GLU A 261 37.00 -4.87 -20.00
C GLU A 261 37.98 -3.77 -19.58
N GLY A 262 37.97 -3.40 -18.30
CA GLY A 262 38.92 -2.44 -17.71
C GLY A 262 38.76 -0.99 -18.17
N VAL A 263 37.63 -0.66 -18.81
CA VAL A 263 37.27 0.71 -19.20
C VAL A 263 36.34 1.29 -18.13
N GLU A 264 36.68 2.49 -17.65
CA GLU A 264 35.84 3.21 -16.71
C GLU A 264 34.46 3.52 -17.33
N PRO A 265 33.36 3.42 -16.57
CA PRO A 265 32.04 3.79 -17.05
C PRO A 265 31.98 5.23 -17.57
N LEU A 266 31.17 5.45 -18.61
CA LEU A 266 30.99 6.78 -19.20
C LEU A 266 30.17 7.70 -18.30
N LYS A 267 29.16 7.14 -17.62
CA LYS A 267 28.35 7.80 -16.60
C LYS A 267 28.17 6.85 -15.42
N THR A 268 27.93 7.42 -14.25
CA THR A 268 27.52 6.72 -13.03
C THR A 268 26.28 7.41 -12.48
N PHE A 269 25.41 6.65 -11.83
CA PHE A 269 24.29 7.15 -11.05
C PHE A 269 24.32 6.48 -9.68
N SER A 270 24.19 7.26 -8.62
CA SER A 270 24.33 6.84 -7.23
C SER A 270 23.18 7.39 -6.40
N LEU A 271 22.46 6.52 -5.70
CA LEU A 271 21.34 6.92 -4.85
C LEU A 271 21.43 6.21 -3.49
N ARG A 272 21.35 6.99 -2.41
CA ARG A 272 21.25 6.43 -1.06
C ARG A 272 19.80 6.13 -0.73
N VAL A 273 19.50 4.88 -0.44
CA VAL A 273 18.15 4.43 -0.07
C VAL A 273 18.14 4.02 1.39
N ILE A 274 17.18 4.56 2.14
CA ILE A 274 16.92 4.23 3.54
C ILE A 274 15.54 3.58 3.61
N ALA A 275 15.50 2.32 4.04
CA ALA A 275 14.26 1.62 4.36
C ALA A 275 14.17 1.45 5.88
N PRO A 276 13.12 1.98 6.54
CA PRO A 276 12.95 1.91 7.99
C PRO A 276 12.68 0.48 8.49
#